data_AF-Q8VT05-F1
#
_entry.id   AF-Q8VT05-F1
#
_cell.length_a   1.000
_cell.length_b   1.000
_cell.length_c   1.000
_cell.angle_alpha   90.00
_cell.angle_beta   90.00
_cell.angle_gamma   90.00
#
_symmetry.space_group_name_H-M   'P 1'
#
loop_
_entity.id
_entity.type
_entity.pdbx_description
1 polymer ?
#
loop_
_entity_poly.entity_id
_entity_poly.type
_entity_poly.pdbx_seq_one_letter_code
_entity_poly.pdbx_strand_id
1 'polypeptide(L)'
;MKILNNFHYTVRDYLSMLGILIPSGILYIFIEEYTIFFLIVAVGIFAYHKNKWMGITSLIIALVISYITNLIATSINIIIARFIYTAPVVDLMYLVLFILTSVIIAYTLTYFIKQLSGSYLSLSKKYLIFLSTFLLISFIVSYTFMPSTIDTNRFTEVTIITVALFIFVAIAIISFSFILLRQIQYKNNMEEIESYYKYTLQIENINH
;
A
#
# COMPACT_ATOMS: atom_id res chain seq x y z
N MET A 1 -2.22 -7.90 -4.84
CA MET A 1 -1.61 -8.67 -3.72
C MET A 1 -0.71 -9.83 -4.18
N LYS A 2 -1.17 -10.74 -5.06
CA LYS A 2 -0.34 -11.86 -5.55
C LYS A 2 1.01 -11.40 -6.13
N ILE A 3 1.00 -10.36 -6.96
CA ILE A 3 2.21 -9.81 -7.59
C ILE A 3 3.15 -9.20 -6.54
N LEU A 4 2.60 -8.47 -5.54
CA LEU A 4 3.37 -7.73 -4.54
C LEU A 4 4.21 -8.62 -3.62
N ASN A 5 3.63 -9.71 -3.10
CA ASN A 5 4.27 -10.54 -2.07
C ASN A 5 4.33 -12.03 -2.43
N ASN A 6 4.11 -12.40 -3.70
CA ASN A 6 4.05 -13.80 -4.16
C ASN A 6 3.11 -14.69 -3.30
N PHE A 7 1.99 -14.14 -2.85
CA PHE A 7 1.04 -14.91 -2.05
C PHE A 7 0.39 -16.03 -2.88
N HIS A 8 0.44 -17.25 -2.36
CA HIS A 8 -0.32 -18.37 -2.90
C HIS A 8 -1.78 -18.28 -2.43
N TYR A 9 -2.66 -18.05 -3.40
CA TYR A 9 -4.10 -18.06 -3.20
C TYR A 9 -4.65 -19.45 -3.51
N THR A 10 -5.39 -20.00 -2.57
CA THR A 10 -6.16 -21.23 -2.75
C THR A 10 -7.52 -20.92 -3.35
N VAL A 11 -8.21 -21.92 -3.89
CA VAL A 11 -9.58 -21.76 -4.44
C VAL A 11 -10.54 -21.17 -3.39
N ARG A 12 -10.39 -21.58 -2.11
CA ARG A 12 -11.18 -21.03 -0.99
C ARG A 12 -10.95 -19.53 -0.81
N ASP A 13 -9.73 -19.05 -1.01
CA ASP A 13 -9.40 -17.63 -0.87
C ASP A 13 -10.09 -16.79 -1.96
N TYR A 14 -10.17 -17.31 -3.19
CA TYR A 14 -10.93 -16.67 -4.27
C TYR A 14 -12.43 -16.63 -3.99
N LEU A 15 -13.00 -17.71 -3.44
CA LEU A 15 -14.40 -17.75 -3.01
C LEU A 15 -14.68 -16.73 -1.89
N SER A 16 -13.77 -16.60 -0.92
CA SER A 16 -13.88 -15.59 0.13
C SER A 16 -13.81 -14.16 -0.44
N MET A 17 -12.95 -13.89 -1.42
CA MET A 17 -12.90 -12.58 -2.08
C MET A 17 -14.20 -12.28 -2.84
N LEU A 18 -14.74 -13.24 -3.59
CA LEU A 18 -16.03 -13.09 -4.26
C LEU A 18 -17.16 -12.85 -3.25
N GLY A 19 -17.14 -13.57 -2.13
CA GLY A 19 -18.08 -13.40 -1.02
C GLY A 19 -17.99 -12.05 -0.33
N ILE A 20 -16.90 -11.29 -0.48
CA ILE A 20 -16.78 -9.91 -0.01
C ILE A 20 -17.19 -8.92 -1.11
N LEU A 21 -16.76 -9.16 -2.35
CA LEU A 21 -16.99 -8.26 -3.49
C LEU A 21 -18.47 -8.17 -3.87
N ILE A 22 -19.20 -9.29 -3.91
CA ILE A 22 -20.62 -9.31 -4.31
C ILE A 22 -21.47 -8.50 -3.31
N PRO A 23 -21.40 -8.72 -1.98
CA PRO A 23 -22.12 -7.89 -1.02
C PRO A 23 -21.69 -6.43 -1.05
N SER A 24 -20.40 -6.15 -1.28
CA SER A 24 -19.93 -4.78 -1.41
C SER A 24 -20.54 -4.10 -2.65
N GLY A 25 -20.67 -4.80 -3.78
CA GLY A 25 -21.35 -4.28 -4.97
C GLY A 25 -22.84 -3.99 -4.72
N ILE A 26 -23.53 -4.83 -3.95
CA ILE A 26 -24.92 -4.59 -3.55
C ILE A 26 -25.01 -3.37 -2.62
N LEU A 27 -24.12 -3.25 -1.64
CA LEU A 27 -24.07 -2.10 -0.73
C LEU A 27 -23.79 -0.79 -1.46
N TYR A 28 -23.01 -0.81 -2.53
CA TYR A 28 -22.73 0.37 -3.37
C TYR A 28 -24.02 1.01 -3.92
N ILE A 29 -25.05 0.21 -4.21
CA ILE A 29 -26.34 0.72 -4.69
C ILE A 29 -27.05 1.55 -3.62
N PHE A 30 -26.79 1.30 -2.33
CA PHE A 30 -27.49 1.96 -1.22
C PHE A 30 -26.68 3.07 -0.56
N ILE A 31 -25.37 2.90 -0.45
CA ILE A 31 -24.49 3.78 0.34
C ILE A 31 -23.41 4.45 -0.53
N GLU A 32 -23.49 4.27 -1.85
CA GLU A 32 -22.64 4.91 -2.86
C GLU A 32 -21.15 4.88 -2.46
N GLU A 33 -20.50 6.05 -2.39
CA GLU A 33 -19.07 6.23 -2.13
C GLU A 33 -18.61 5.68 -0.76
N TYR A 34 -19.48 5.68 0.25
CA TYR A 34 -19.11 5.20 1.60
C TYR A 34 -18.89 3.69 1.66
N THR A 35 -19.34 2.96 0.64
CA THR A 35 -19.15 1.51 0.51
C THR A 35 -17.67 1.13 0.49
N ILE A 36 -16.80 2.03 0.05
CA ILE A 36 -15.36 1.76 0.03
C ILE A 36 -14.81 1.49 1.43
N PHE A 37 -15.34 2.15 2.47
CA PHE A 37 -14.91 1.92 3.85
C PHE A 37 -15.28 0.52 4.33
N PHE A 38 -16.49 0.05 3.98
CA PHE A 38 -16.91 -1.32 4.25
C PHE A 38 -15.98 -2.33 3.56
N LEU A 39 -15.67 -2.10 2.28
CA LEU A 39 -14.80 -2.97 1.51
C LEU A 39 -13.38 -3.03 2.11
N ILE A 40 -12.82 -1.88 2.53
CA ILE A 40 -11.51 -1.81 3.18
C ILE A 40 -11.50 -2.63 4.47
N VAL A 41 -12.54 -2.54 5.30
CA VAL A 41 -12.63 -3.30 6.55
C VAL A 41 -12.78 -4.79 6.27
N ALA A 42 -13.70 -5.19 5.39
CA ALA A 42 -13.98 -6.58 5.09
C ALA A 42 -12.76 -7.30 4.47
N VAL A 43 -12.13 -6.69 3.46
CA VAL A 43 -10.93 -7.24 2.84
C VAL A 43 -9.72 -7.13 3.79
N GLY A 44 -9.68 -6.12 4.66
CA GLY A 44 -8.68 -5.98 5.72
C GLY A 44 -8.68 -7.14 6.71
N ILE A 45 -9.86 -7.55 7.18
CA ILE A 45 -10.03 -8.73 8.05
C ILE A 45 -9.53 -10.00 7.35
N PHE A 46 -9.94 -10.19 6.10
CA PHE A 46 -9.49 -11.32 5.28
C PHE A 46 -7.96 -11.33 5.11
N ALA A 47 -7.36 -10.18 4.78
CA ALA A 47 -5.93 -10.03 4.58
C ALA A 47 -5.14 -10.30 5.86
N TYR A 48 -5.65 -9.87 7.02
CA TYR A 48 -5.05 -10.19 8.31
C TYR A 48 -5.09 -11.68 8.62
N HIS A 49 -6.21 -12.35 8.35
CA HIS A 49 -6.30 -13.79 8.57
C HIS A 49 -5.32 -14.56 7.65
N LYS A 50 -5.13 -14.09 6.42
CA LYS A 50 -4.25 -14.75 5.45
C LYS A 50 -2.76 -14.62 5.80
N ASN A 51 -2.28 -13.44 6.17
CA ASN A 51 -0.85 -13.22 6.43
C ASN A 51 -0.54 -12.11 7.44
N LYS A 52 -1.40 -11.95 8.46
CA LYS A 52 -1.25 -11.00 9.57
C LYS A 52 -0.96 -9.57 9.04
N TRP A 53 0.04 -8.90 9.62
CA TRP A 53 0.41 -7.52 9.27
C TRP A 53 0.93 -7.35 7.85
N MET A 54 1.60 -8.37 7.29
CA MET A 54 2.08 -8.33 5.91
C MET A 54 0.92 -8.43 4.90
N GLY A 55 -0.17 -9.11 5.28
CA GLY A 55 -1.41 -9.11 4.52
C GLY A 55 -2.05 -7.72 4.49
N ILE A 56 -2.20 -7.09 5.66
CA ILE A 56 -2.75 -5.72 5.79
C ILE A 56 -1.92 -4.71 4.98
N THR A 57 -0.59 -4.72 5.08
CA THR A 57 0.24 -3.78 4.29
C THR A 57 0.08 -4.00 2.81
N SER A 58 0.04 -5.25 2.35
CA SER A 58 -0.18 -5.55 0.92
C SER A 58 -1.54 -5.10 0.39
N LEU A 59 -2.56 -5.08 1.25
CA LEU A 59 -3.89 -4.55 0.95
C LEU A 59 -3.81 -3.04 0.74
N ILE A 60 -3.22 -2.34 1.70
CA ILE A 60 -3.15 -0.87 1.68
C ILE A 60 -2.28 -0.40 0.51
N ILE A 61 -1.18 -1.10 0.22
CA ILE A 61 -0.37 -0.83 -0.97
C ILE A 61 -1.22 -1.05 -2.24
N ALA A 62 -2.03 -2.11 -2.31
CA ALA A 62 -2.90 -2.33 -3.46
C ALA A 62 -3.98 -1.24 -3.62
N LEU A 63 -4.53 -0.72 -2.51
CA LEU A 63 -5.48 0.40 -2.53
C LEU A 63 -4.81 1.67 -3.06
N VAL A 64 -3.60 1.99 -2.59
CA VAL A 64 -2.82 3.13 -3.08
C VAL A 64 -2.49 2.98 -4.57
N ILE A 65 -2.09 1.79 -5.01
CA ILE A 65 -1.87 1.51 -6.45
C ILE A 65 -3.14 1.78 -7.24
N SER A 66 -4.28 1.26 -6.79
CA SER A 66 -5.58 1.46 -7.46
C SER A 66 -5.93 2.94 -7.57
N TYR A 67 -5.69 3.71 -6.52
CA TYR A 67 -5.96 5.15 -6.50
C TYR A 67 -5.05 5.94 -7.46
N ILE A 68 -3.73 5.70 -7.41
CA ILE A 68 -2.78 6.38 -8.30
C ILE A 68 -3.05 6.02 -9.76
N THR A 69 -3.37 4.75 -10.02
CA THR A 69 -3.76 4.27 -11.35
C THR A 69 -5.01 5.00 -11.85
N ASN A 70 -6.03 5.15 -10.99
CA ASN A 70 -7.25 5.89 -11.32
C ASN A 70 -6.93 7.35 -11.69
N LEU A 71 -6.09 8.04 -10.91
CA LEU A 71 -5.69 9.42 -11.21
C LEU A 71 -5.00 9.54 -12.57
N ILE A 72 -4.04 8.65 -12.87
CA ILE A 72 -3.31 8.65 -14.14
C ILE A 72 -4.26 8.34 -15.31
N ALA A 73 -5.06 7.28 -15.20
CA ALA A 73 -5.98 6.87 -16.25
C ALA A 73 -7.04 7.94 -16.55
N THR A 74 -7.58 8.58 -15.51
CA THR A 74 -8.54 9.69 -15.64
C THR A 74 -7.89 10.91 -16.27
N SER A 75 -6.68 11.28 -15.84
CA SER A 75 -5.93 12.41 -16.42
C SER A 75 -5.71 12.23 -17.93
N ILE A 76 -5.30 11.03 -18.35
CA ILE A 76 -5.08 10.71 -19.76
C ILE A 76 -6.42 10.70 -20.52
N ASN A 77 -7.50 10.18 -19.93
CA ASN A 77 -8.81 10.17 -20.59
C ASN A 77 -9.41 11.55 -20.78
N ILE A 78 -9.22 12.48 -19.84
CA ILE A 78 -9.65 13.88 -20.01
C ILE A 78 -8.98 14.50 -21.25
N ILE A 79 -7.73 14.12 -21.54
CA ILE A 79 -7.01 14.59 -22.74
C ILE A 79 -7.57 13.90 -24.00
N ILE A 80 -7.77 12.58 -23.98
CA ILE A 80 -8.28 11.80 -25.11
C ILE A 80 -9.71 12.22 -25.50
N ALA A 81 -10.56 12.46 -24.51
CA ALA A 81 -11.96 12.86 -24.69
C ALA A 81 -12.10 14.20 -25.44
N ARG A 82 -11.03 14.99 -25.56
CA ARG A 82 -11.01 16.20 -26.42
C ARG A 82 -10.96 15.88 -27.91
N PHE A 83 -10.51 14.68 -28.28
CA PHE A 83 -10.31 14.25 -29.66
C PHE A 83 -11.32 13.19 -30.12
N ILE A 84 -11.86 12.40 -29.19
CA ILE A 84 -12.79 11.30 -29.49
C ILE A 84 -14.13 11.58 -28.80
N TYR A 85 -15.20 11.68 -29.60
CA TYR A 85 -16.53 12.05 -29.12
C TYR A 85 -17.43 10.85 -28.75
N THR A 86 -17.00 9.62 -28.99
CA THR A 86 -17.80 8.42 -28.72
C THR A 86 -17.56 7.91 -27.30
N ALA A 87 -18.54 8.14 -26.41
CA ALA A 87 -18.50 7.71 -25.01
C ALA A 87 -18.02 6.26 -24.76
N PRO A 88 -18.56 5.21 -25.44
CA PRO A 88 -18.13 3.84 -25.16
C PRO A 88 -16.68 3.55 -25.54
N VAL A 89 -16.12 4.28 -26.51
CA VAL A 89 -14.71 4.13 -26.90
C VAL A 89 -13.80 4.75 -25.85
N VAL A 90 -14.18 5.91 -25.31
CA VAL A 90 -13.43 6.58 -24.23
C VAL A 90 -13.40 5.70 -22.97
N ASP A 91 -14.53 5.12 -22.58
CA ASP A 91 -14.60 4.23 -21.42
C ASP A 91 -13.77 2.95 -21.58
N LEU A 92 -13.75 2.36 -22.78
CA LEU A 92 -12.88 1.23 -23.10
C LEU A 92 -11.40 1.61 -23.01
N MET A 93 -11.02 2.79 -23.53
CA MET A 93 -9.65 3.28 -23.44
C MET A 93 -9.23 3.53 -21.99
N TYR A 94 -10.14 4.07 -21.16
CA TYR A 94 -9.94 4.17 -19.72
C TYR A 94 -9.64 2.84 -19.06
N LEU A 95 -10.46 1.82 -19.32
CA LEU A 95 -10.30 0.50 -18.73
C LEU A 95 -8.94 -0.10 -19.12
N VAL A 96 -8.57 -0.02 -20.40
CA VAL A 96 -7.27 -0.50 -20.89
C VAL A 96 -6.11 0.24 -20.23
N LEU A 97 -6.17 1.58 -20.16
CA LEU A 97 -5.14 2.40 -19.51
C LEU A 97 -5.01 2.05 -18.03
N PHE A 98 -6.12 1.87 -17.33
CA PHE A 98 -6.13 1.49 -15.91
C PHE A 98 -5.45 0.14 -15.69
N ILE A 99 -5.78 -0.88 -16.49
CA ILE A 99 -5.16 -2.20 -16.38
C ILE A 99 -3.66 -2.11 -16.65
N LEU A 100 -3.24 -1.45 -17.73
CA LEU A 100 -1.82 -1.36 -18.09
C LEU A 100 -1.01 -0.63 -17.01
N THR A 101 -1.48 0.54 -16.58
CA THR A 101 -0.78 1.36 -15.58
C THR A 101 -0.73 0.67 -14.21
N SER A 102 -1.80 0.00 -13.77
CA SER A 102 -1.80 -0.72 -12.50
C SER A 102 -0.81 -1.89 -12.48
N VAL A 103 -0.70 -2.62 -13.60
CA VAL A 103 0.27 -3.72 -13.74
C VAL A 103 1.70 -3.19 -13.72
N ILE A 104 1.98 -2.12 -14.48
CA ILE A 104 3.32 -1.48 -14.52
C ILE A 104 3.73 -1.01 -13.11
N ILE A 105 2.85 -0.28 -12.42
CA ILE A 105 3.10 0.23 -11.07
C ILE A 105 3.30 -0.93 -10.09
N ALA A 106 2.47 -1.98 -10.16
CA ALA A 106 2.58 -3.13 -9.26
C ALA A 106 3.93 -3.86 -9.42
N TYR A 107 4.39 -4.10 -10.65
CA TYR A 107 5.70 -4.72 -10.88
C TYR A 107 6.86 -3.84 -10.40
N THR A 108 6.77 -2.53 -10.66
CA THR A 108 7.77 -1.54 -10.23
C THR A 108 7.88 -1.53 -8.71
N LEU A 109 6.76 -1.45 -7.99
CA LEU A 109 6.72 -1.51 -6.53
C LEU A 109 7.23 -2.85 -5.99
N THR A 110 6.89 -3.96 -6.63
CA THR A 110 7.37 -5.29 -6.22
C THR A 110 8.90 -5.37 -6.30
N TYR A 111 9.50 -4.80 -7.33
CA TYR A 111 10.96 -4.69 -7.46
C TYR A 111 11.55 -3.87 -6.30
N PHE A 112 10.99 -2.69 -6.00
CA PHE A 112 11.43 -1.87 -4.86
C PHE A 112 11.27 -2.57 -3.51
N ILE A 113 10.13 -3.24 -3.28
CA ILE A 113 9.88 -4.00 -2.05
C ILE A 113 10.89 -5.12 -1.90
N LYS A 114 11.23 -5.86 -2.97
CA LYS A 114 12.27 -6.90 -2.93
C LYS A 114 13.62 -6.32 -2.52
N GLN A 115 14.01 -5.20 -3.12
CA GLN A 115 15.26 -4.50 -2.78
C GLN A 115 15.28 -4.02 -1.32
N LEU A 116 14.15 -3.55 -0.80
CA LEU A 116 13.99 -3.13 0.60
C LEU A 116 13.90 -4.33 1.57
N SER A 117 13.34 -5.45 1.13
CA SER A 117 13.05 -6.63 1.96
C SER A 117 14.27 -7.49 2.28
N GLY A 118 15.37 -7.32 1.54
CA GLY A 118 16.68 -7.83 1.94
C GLY A 118 17.17 -7.22 3.28
N SER A 119 16.52 -6.17 3.77
CA SER A 119 16.75 -5.60 5.09
C SER A 119 15.82 -6.23 6.13
N TYR A 120 16.37 -6.60 7.29
CA TYR A 120 15.68 -7.07 8.51
C TYR A 120 14.48 -6.18 8.92
N LEU A 121 14.41 -4.95 8.40
CA LEU A 121 13.36 -3.98 8.65
C LEU A 121 11.97 -4.37 8.15
N SER A 122 11.88 -4.95 6.96
CA SER A 122 10.61 -5.21 6.26
C SER A 122 9.73 -6.24 6.96
N LEU A 123 10.34 -7.12 7.77
CA LEU A 123 9.68 -8.15 8.55
C LEU A 123 9.28 -7.68 9.95
N SER A 124 9.75 -6.50 10.38
CA SER A 124 9.44 -6.01 11.71
C SER A 124 7.98 -5.55 11.79
N LYS A 125 7.23 -6.12 12.75
CA LYS A 125 5.81 -5.78 12.98
C LYS A 125 5.61 -4.27 13.17
N LYS A 126 6.52 -3.60 13.87
CA LYS A 126 6.46 -2.14 14.12
C LYS A 126 6.53 -1.34 12.82
N TYR A 127 7.43 -1.72 11.91
CA TYR A 127 7.55 -1.08 10.60
C TYR A 127 6.31 -1.27 9.76
N LEU A 128 5.81 -2.51 9.67
CA LEU A 128 4.62 -2.82 8.88
C LEU A 128 3.39 -2.05 9.37
N ILE A 129 3.19 -1.94 10.70
CA ILE A 129 2.11 -1.15 11.28
C ILE A 129 2.25 0.33 10.88
N PHE A 130 3.42 0.92 11.12
CA PHE A 130 3.67 2.33 10.77
C PHE A 130 3.40 2.59 9.29
N LEU A 131 3.97 1.75 8.41
CA LEU A 131 3.80 1.84 6.96
C LEU A 131 2.32 1.75 6.56
N SER A 132 1.59 0.75 7.08
CA SER A 132 0.16 0.58 6.80
C SER A 132 -0.65 1.80 7.23
N THR A 133 -0.43 2.30 8.44
CA THR A 133 -1.21 3.40 8.99
C THR A 133 -0.98 4.69 8.20
N PHE A 134 0.27 5.01 7.88
CA PHE A 134 0.60 6.23 7.14
C PHE A 134 0.02 6.22 5.72
N LEU A 135 0.13 5.08 5.03
CA LEU A 135 -0.47 4.91 3.70
C LEU A 135 -2.00 4.92 3.72
N LEU A 136 -2.61 4.34 4.75
CA LEU A 136 -4.08 4.30 4.87
C LEU A 136 -4.65 5.69 5.15
N ILE A 137 -4.01 6.47 6.03
CA ILE A 137 -4.40 7.86 6.28
C ILE A 137 -4.27 8.69 4.99
N SER A 138 -3.14 8.57 4.27
CA SER A 138 -2.95 9.33 3.03
C SER A 138 -3.98 8.95 1.96
N PHE A 139 -4.33 7.66 1.87
CA PHE A 139 -5.39 7.19 0.99
C PHE A 139 -6.75 7.79 1.38
N ILE A 140 -7.16 7.72 2.65
CA ILE A 140 -8.46 8.26 3.10
C ILE A 140 -8.55 9.76 2.82
N VAL A 141 -7.50 10.52 3.14
CA VAL A 141 -7.43 11.95 2.84
C VAL A 141 -7.60 12.18 1.34
N SER A 142 -6.80 11.51 0.51
CA SER A 142 -6.83 11.68 -0.95
C SER A 142 -8.19 11.30 -1.54
N TYR A 143 -8.80 10.22 -1.05
CA TYR A 143 -10.10 9.75 -1.51
C TYR A 143 -11.22 10.74 -1.16
N THR A 144 -11.21 11.30 0.06
CA THR A 144 -12.23 12.26 0.51
C THR A 144 -12.18 13.58 -0.27
N PHE A 145 -11.00 14.00 -0.72
CA PHE A 145 -10.85 15.21 -1.54
C PHE A 145 -11.09 15.00 -3.04
N MET A 146 -11.28 13.75 -3.48
CA MET A 146 -11.57 13.43 -4.88
C MET A 146 -12.92 14.06 -5.28
N PRO A 147 -13.01 14.86 -6.36
CA PRO A 147 -14.27 15.43 -6.79
C PRO A 147 -15.18 14.33 -7.37
N SER A 148 -16.47 14.39 -7.03
CA SER A 148 -17.48 13.46 -7.55
C SER A 148 -17.82 13.68 -9.03
N THR A 149 -17.48 14.85 -9.57
CA THR A 149 -17.64 15.19 -10.99
C THR A 149 -16.31 15.60 -11.62
N ILE A 150 -16.16 15.25 -12.90
CA ILE A 150 -14.95 15.55 -13.68
C ILE A 150 -15.00 17.00 -14.16
N ASP A 151 -14.94 17.94 -13.22
CA ASP A 151 -14.59 19.33 -13.54
C ASP A 151 -13.06 19.41 -13.68
N THR A 152 -12.60 19.76 -14.89
CA THR A 152 -11.18 19.65 -15.27
C THR A 152 -10.27 20.46 -14.37
N ASN A 153 -10.71 21.63 -13.89
CA ASN A 153 -9.89 22.50 -13.07
C ASN A 153 -9.75 21.93 -11.64
N ARG A 154 -10.88 21.57 -11.02
CA ARG A 154 -10.90 20.97 -9.68
C ARG A 154 -10.15 19.63 -9.65
N PHE A 155 -10.34 18.80 -10.67
CA PHE A 155 -9.61 17.53 -10.79
C PHE A 155 -8.09 17.74 -10.86
N THR A 156 -7.64 18.75 -11.62
CA THR A 156 -6.22 19.07 -11.73
C THR A 156 -5.64 19.53 -10.41
N GLU A 157 -6.33 20.42 -9.69
CA GLU A 157 -5.91 20.90 -8.36
C GLU A 157 -5.79 19.75 -7.35
N VAL A 158 -6.81 18.88 -7.27
CA VAL A 158 -6.81 17.72 -6.38
C VAL A 158 -5.69 16.74 -6.75
N THR A 159 -5.43 16.54 -8.05
CA THR A 159 -4.33 15.69 -8.52
C THR A 159 -2.97 16.24 -8.07
N ILE A 160 -2.75 17.54 -8.15
CA ILE A 160 -1.49 18.17 -7.69
C ILE A 160 -1.32 18.00 -6.18
N ILE A 161 -2.36 18.28 -5.40
CA ILE A 161 -2.33 18.16 -3.93
C ILE A 161 -2.06 16.71 -3.51
N THR A 162 -2.71 15.75 -4.16
CA THR A 162 -2.54 14.33 -3.84
C THR A 162 -1.16 13.81 -4.21
N VAL A 163 -0.59 14.22 -5.35
CA VAL A 163 0.80 13.90 -5.70
C VAL A 163 1.77 14.47 -4.66
N ALA A 164 1.59 15.72 -4.25
CA ALA A 164 2.42 16.33 -3.20
C ALA A 164 2.32 15.57 -1.86
N LEU A 165 1.10 15.15 -1.47
CA LEU A 165 0.87 14.33 -0.27
C LEU A 165 1.61 12.99 -0.35
N PHE A 166 1.55 12.28 -1.48
CA PHE A 166 2.24 11.00 -1.64
C PHE A 166 3.76 11.14 -1.65
N ILE A 167 4.31 12.24 -2.18
CA ILE A 167 5.74 12.55 -2.07
C ILE A 167 6.13 12.75 -0.60
N PHE A 168 5.34 13.53 0.16
CA PHE A 168 5.58 13.73 1.59
C PHE A 168 5.54 12.39 2.37
N VAL A 169 4.54 11.55 2.08
CA VAL A 169 4.40 10.21 2.68
C VAL A 169 5.62 9.33 2.36
N ALA A 170 6.11 9.36 1.12
CA ALA A 170 7.31 8.61 0.73
C ALA A 170 8.54 9.03 1.55
N ILE A 171 8.75 10.34 1.73
CA ILE A 171 9.85 10.87 2.54
C ILE A 171 9.73 10.43 4.01
N ALA A 172 8.51 10.44 4.57
CA ALA A 172 8.25 10.00 5.93
C ALA A 172 8.55 8.50 6.12
N ILE A 173 8.14 7.66 5.17
CA ILE A 173 8.42 6.21 5.17
C ILE A 173 9.93 5.96 5.10
N ILE A 174 10.65 6.65 4.21
CA ILE A 174 12.11 6.51 4.07
C ILE A 174 12.81 6.93 5.37
N SER A 175 12.45 8.07 5.94
CA SER A 175 13.03 8.60 7.18
C SER A 175 12.83 7.63 8.36
N PHE A 176 11.60 7.12 8.53
CA PHE A 176 11.30 6.15 9.57
C PHE A 176 12.03 4.82 9.35
N SER A 177 12.22 4.42 8.09
CA SER A 177 13.00 3.24 7.75
C SER A 177 14.43 3.34 8.27
N PHE A 178 15.10 4.49 8.05
CA PHE A 178 16.45 4.72 8.57
C PHE A 178 16.50 4.72 10.10
N ILE A 179 15.51 5.32 10.77
CA ILE A 179 15.45 5.36 12.24
C ILE A 179 15.36 3.94 12.82
N LEU A 180 14.44 3.11 12.32
CA LEU A 180 14.31 1.73 12.79
C LEU A 180 15.56 0.91 12.50
N LEU A 181 16.20 1.11 11.35
CA LEU A 181 17.39 0.35 10.97
C LEU A 181 18.52 0.64 11.95
N ARG A 182 18.71 1.91 12.29
CA ARG A 182 19.66 2.35 13.30
C ARG A 182 19.33 1.78 14.69
N GLN A 183 18.06 1.74 15.08
CA GLN A 183 17.63 1.15 16.36
C GLN A 183 17.95 -0.35 16.46
N ILE A 184 17.74 -1.12 15.39
CA ILE A 184 18.06 -2.56 15.36
C ILE A 184 19.57 -2.76 15.48
N GLN A 185 20.36 -1.99 14.73
CA GLN A 185 21.82 -2.06 14.81
C GLN A 185 22.34 -1.74 16.22
N TYR A 186 21.81 -0.68 16.86
CA TYR A 186 22.19 -0.34 18.23
C TYR A 186 21.87 -1.47 19.21
N LYS A 187 20.70 -2.10 19.07
CA LYS A 187 20.31 -3.20 19.95
C LYS A 187 21.26 -4.39 19.79
N ASN A 188 21.56 -4.81 18.56
CA ASN A 188 22.45 -5.92 18.30
C ASN A 188 23.86 -5.66 18.84
N ASN A 189 24.40 -4.45 18.61
CA ASN A 189 25.72 -4.08 19.12
C ASN A 189 25.76 -4.10 20.66
N MET A 190 24.68 -3.70 21.33
CA MET A 190 24.62 -3.74 22.79
C MET A 190 24.56 -5.18 23.33
N GLU A 191 23.81 -6.06 22.67
CA GLU A 191 23.75 -7.49 23.01
C GLU A 191 25.14 -8.16 22.82
N GLU A 192 25.87 -7.81 21.77
CA GLU A 192 27.25 -8.25 21.57
C GLU A 192 28.16 -7.78 22.71
N ILE A 193 28.12 -6.50 23.07
CA ILE A 193 28.91 -5.93 24.17
C ILE A 193 28.60 -6.64 25.50
N GLU A 194 27.33 -6.89 25.81
CA GLU A 194 26.92 -7.60 27.03
C GLU A 194 27.46 -9.04 27.05
N SER A 195 27.42 -9.72 25.91
CA SER A 195 27.98 -11.07 25.76
C SER A 195 29.49 -11.09 25.98
N TYR A 196 30.23 -10.14 25.39
CA TYR A 196 31.67 -10.00 25.63
C TYR A 196 31.98 -9.71 27.09
N TYR A 197 31.22 -8.82 27.74
CA TYR A 197 31.39 -8.50 29.15
C TYR A 197 31.17 -9.72 30.06
N LYS A 198 30.09 -10.48 29.84
CA LYS A 198 29.81 -11.74 30.56
C LYS A 198 30.94 -12.76 30.40
N TYR A 199 31.49 -12.89 29.20
CA TYR A 199 32.59 -13.81 28.93
C TYR A 199 33.86 -13.39 29.68
N THR A 200 34.20 -12.10 29.69
CA THR A 200 35.36 -11.58 30.43
C THR A 200 35.22 -11.81 31.94
N LEU A 201 34.04 -11.55 32.51
CA LEU A 201 33.76 -11.83 33.92
C LEU A 201 33.88 -13.31 34.28
N GLN A 202 33.45 -14.20 33.38
CA GLN A 202 33.62 -15.64 33.59
C GLN A 202 35.10 -16.05 33.61
N ILE A 203 35.92 -15.49 32.72
CA ILE A 203 37.37 -15.73 32.71
C ILE A 203 38.01 -15.19 34.00
N GLU A 204 37.60 -14.00 34.45
CA GLU A 204 38.10 -13.40 35.70
C GLU A 204 37.77 -14.28 36.91
N ASN A 205 36.53 -14.79 36.99
CA ASN A 205 36.10 -15.72 38.05
C ASN A 205 36.77 -17.11 38.01
N ILE A 206 37.34 -17.51 36.87
CA ILE A 206 38.09 -18.78 36.77
C ILE A 206 39.56 -18.58 37.18
N ASN A 207 40.10 -17.38 36.94
CA ASN A 207 41.51 -17.06 37.17
C ASN A 207 41.80 -16.60 38.61
N HIS A 208 40.78 -16.26 39.40
CA HIS A 208 40.86 -15.82 40.80
C HIS A 208 40.22 -16.84 41.75
#